data_AF-A0A368H0S0-F1
#
_entry.id   AF-A0A368H0S0-F1
#
_cell.length_a   1.000
_cell.length_b   1.000
_cell.length_c   1.000
_cell.angle_alpha   90.00
_cell.angle_beta   90.00
_cell.angle_gamma   90.00
#
_symmetry.space_group_name_H-M   'P 1'
#
loop_
_entity.id
_entity.type
_entity.pdbx_description
1 polymer ?
#
loop_
_entity_poly.entity_id
_entity_poly.type
_entity_poly.pdbx_seq_one_letter_code
_entity_poly.pdbx_strand_id
1 'polypeptide(L)'
;MDYDYQEEADMWQCVPPAMVQYASNVLAVVCSCGFHSFIIIRIIANYYKLSHYRNFVVAQSAVYILDSVIKFITNKADCGIFTTYALSFISYYPEVMNVLKYCAEAISQLEMTLLAVFNIYRTATIVSPRFEILWYVMVISITTVSYVTTLVSFFINSGELREVSLLLQAVNAIPTIICYVVIRWHFRGIRSSDLVKRMQSKLSLGLVLQVSTRF
;
A
#
# COMPACT_ATOMS: atom_id res chain seq x y z
N MET A 1 21.06 -21.24 35.07
CA MET A 1 22.29 -20.73 34.43
C MET A 1 22.33 -21.02 32.93
N ASP A 2 21.41 -21.86 32.39
CA ASP A 2 21.31 -22.14 30.95
C ASP A 2 20.44 -21.15 30.13
N TYR A 3 19.57 -20.35 30.77
CA TYR A 3 18.67 -19.44 30.05
C TYR A 3 19.40 -18.27 29.36
N ASP A 4 20.42 -17.68 30.01
CA ASP A 4 21.20 -16.55 29.44
C ASP A 4 21.97 -16.94 28.18
N TYR A 5 22.52 -18.17 28.14
CA TYR A 5 23.29 -18.65 26.98
C TYR A 5 22.42 -18.91 25.75
N GLN A 6 21.16 -19.29 25.96
CA GLN A 6 20.23 -19.57 24.87
C GLN A 6 19.72 -18.26 24.24
N GLU A 7 19.45 -17.24 25.05
CA GLU A 7 19.02 -15.93 24.57
C GLU A 7 20.15 -15.20 23.79
N GLU A 8 21.40 -15.35 24.23
CA GLU A 8 22.56 -14.81 23.51
C GLU A 8 22.79 -15.52 22.17
N ALA A 9 22.70 -16.85 22.13
CA ALA A 9 22.82 -17.63 20.89
C ALA A 9 21.74 -17.31 19.86
N ASP A 10 20.49 -17.11 20.31
CA ASP A 10 19.36 -16.72 19.47
C ASP A 10 19.53 -15.29 18.93
N MET A 11 20.10 -14.39 19.73
CA MET A 11 20.42 -13.02 19.30
C MET A 11 21.43 -12.98 18.15
N TRP A 12 22.50 -13.80 18.20
CA TRP A 12 23.52 -13.85 17.15
C TRP A 12 23.00 -14.44 15.83
N GLN A 13 21.98 -15.30 15.86
CA GLN A 13 21.31 -15.79 14.65
C GLN A 13 20.49 -14.69 13.95
N CYS A 14 20.06 -13.66 14.69
CA CYS A 14 19.21 -12.58 14.19
C CYS A 14 20.00 -11.45 13.52
N VAL A 15 21.31 -11.30 13.82
CA VAL A 15 22.14 -10.19 13.32
C VAL A 15 22.27 -10.18 11.79
N PRO A 16 22.61 -11.30 11.11
CA PRO A 16 22.78 -11.27 9.66
C PRO A 16 21.48 -10.94 8.88
N PRO A 17 20.32 -11.55 9.18
CA PRO A 17 19.05 -11.17 8.56
C PRO A 17 18.66 -9.71 8.83
N ALA A 18 18.88 -9.22 10.05
CA ALA A 18 18.56 -7.85 10.42
C ALA A 18 19.40 -6.83 9.62
N MET A 19 20.70 -7.09 9.43
CA MET A 19 21.59 -6.23 8.63
C MET A 19 21.19 -6.19 7.14
N VAL A 20 20.79 -7.34 6.58
CA VAL A 20 20.30 -7.42 5.19
C VAL A 20 18.97 -6.69 5.05
N GLN A 21 18.04 -6.88 5.98
CA GLN A 21 16.75 -6.18 6.00
C GLN A 21 16.96 -4.66 6.12
N TYR A 22 17.87 -4.24 6.99
CA TYR A 22 18.25 -2.84 7.15
C TYR A 22 18.75 -2.21 5.86
N ALA A 23 19.75 -2.84 5.20
CA ALA A 23 20.29 -2.35 3.93
C ALA A 23 19.21 -2.33 2.83
N SER A 24 18.35 -3.35 2.81
CA SER A 24 17.23 -3.45 1.87
C SER A 24 16.22 -2.32 2.07
N ASN A 25 15.91 -1.97 3.33
CA ASN A 25 14.99 -0.88 3.65
C ASN A 25 15.55 0.48 3.22
N VAL A 26 16.84 0.74 3.45
CA VAL A 26 17.51 1.97 2.96
C VAL A 26 17.38 2.09 1.44
N LEU A 27 17.75 1.03 0.72
CA LEU A 27 17.69 1.01 -0.74
C LEU A 27 16.25 1.17 -1.25
N ALA A 28 15.29 0.48 -0.62
CA ALA A 28 13.88 0.57 -0.97
C ALA A 28 13.37 2.02 -0.84
N VAL A 29 13.77 2.72 0.22
CA VAL A 29 13.34 4.10 0.47
C VAL A 29 13.96 5.06 -0.53
N VAL A 30 15.26 4.97 -0.79
CA VAL A 30 15.93 5.80 -1.81
C VAL A 30 15.31 5.59 -3.19
N CYS A 31 15.11 4.33 -3.58
CA CYS A 31 14.45 4.00 -4.84
C CYS A 31 13.02 4.54 -4.90
N SER A 32 12.20 4.27 -3.88
CA SER A 32 10.81 4.71 -3.82
C SER A 32 10.68 6.23 -3.89
N CYS A 33 11.39 6.95 -3.02
CA CYS A 33 11.38 8.41 -3.02
C CYS A 33 11.87 8.99 -4.35
N GLY A 34 12.93 8.42 -4.94
CA GLY A 34 13.46 8.84 -6.23
C GLY A 34 12.44 8.66 -7.37
N PHE A 35 11.86 7.47 -7.51
CA PHE A 35 10.88 7.18 -8.56
C PHE A 35 9.60 8.01 -8.39
N HIS A 36 9.04 8.09 -7.19
CA HIS A 36 7.80 8.84 -6.96
C HIS A 36 8.01 10.35 -7.09
N SER A 37 9.15 10.89 -6.65
CA SER A 37 9.48 12.31 -6.87
C SER A 37 9.62 12.61 -8.36
N PHE A 38 10.29 11.74 -9.12
CA PHE A 38 10.40 11.88 -10.57
C PHE A 38 9.03 11.87 -11.27
N ILE A 39 8.13 10.96 -10.86
CA ILE A 39 6.75 10.92 -11.38
C ILE A 39 6.03 12.24 -11.10
N ILE A 40 6.07 12.73 -9.87
CA ILE A 40 5.42 13.99 -9.47
C ILE A 40 5.97 15.16 -10.29
N ILE A 41 7.30 15.33 -10.34
CA ILE A 41 7.96 16.43 -11.07
C ILE A 41 7.58 16.37 -12.55
N ARG A 42 7.67 15.20 -13.19
CA ARG A 42 7.37 15.04 -14.61
C ARG A 42 5.90 15.35 -14.92
N ILE A 43 4.99 14.93 -14.05
CA ILE A 43 3.56 15.14 -14.22
C ILE A 43 3.17 16.61 -14.00
N ILE A 44 3.79 17.28 -13.02
CA ILE A 44 3.55 18.72 -12.75
C ILE A 44 4.15 19.57 -13.88
N ALA A 45 5.35 19.24 -14.35
CA ALA A 45 6.05 19.97 -15.41
C ALA A 45 5.38 19.85 -16.79
N ASN A 46 4.74 18.72 -17.10
CA ASN A 46 4.03 18.53 -18.37
C ASN A 46 2.55 18.91 -18.23
N TYR A 47 2.22 20.15 -18.59
CA TYR A 47 0.87 20.71 -18.48
C TYR A 47 -0.09 20.09 -19.52
N TYR A 48 -0.81 19.01 -19.15
CA TYR A 48 -1.87 18.41 -19.97
C TYR A 48 -3.27 18.58 -19.35
N LYS A 49 -4.30 18.64 -20.22
CA LYS A 49 -5.72 18.93 -19.90
C LYS A 49 -6.47 17.89 -19.04
N LEU A 50 -5.90 16.72 -18.73
CA LEU A 50 -6.56 15.67 -17.93
C LEU A 50 -6.31 15.87 -16.43
N SER A 51 -7.07 16.77 -15.79
CA SER A 51 -6.82 17.22 -14.41
C SER A 51 -7.04 16.16 -13.33
N HIS A 52 -8.11 15.35 -13.40
CA HIS A 52 -8.49 14.45 -12.30
C HIS A 52 -7.60 13.20 -12.19
N TYR A 53 -7.36 12.49 -13.29
CA TYR A 53 -6.46 11.32 -13.32
C TYR A 53 -5.05 11.69 -12.86
N ARG A 54 -4.57 12.87 -13.28
CA ARG A 54 -3.29 13.42 -12.87
C ARG A 54 -3.20 13.61 -11.36
N ASN A 55 -4.19 14.26 -10.77
CA ASN A 55 -4.22 14.54 -9.34
C ASN A 55 -4.22 13.25 -8.52
N PHE A 56 -4.89 12.19 -8.97
CA PHE A 56 -4.81 10.88 -8.32
C PHE A 56 -3.41 10.27 -8.37
N VAL A 57 -2.73 10.30 -9.52
CA VAL A 57 -1.37 9.74 -9.64
C VAL A 57 -0.37 10.51 -8.77
N VAL A 58 -0.52 11.84 -8.70
CA VAL A 58 0.30 12.69 -7.82
C VAL A 58 0.02 12.39 -6.35
N ALA A 59 -1.27 12.32 -5.95
CA ALA A 59 -1.65 12.00 -4.57
C ALA A 59 -1.15 10.61 -4.15
N GLN A 60 -1.34 9.60 -5.00
CA GLN A 60 -0.82 8.25 -4.76
C GLN A 60 0.71 8.27 -4.58
N SER A 61 1.42 8.96 -5.47
CA SER A 61 2.89 9.06 -5.39
C SER A 61 3.36 9.78 -4.13
N ALA A 62 2.64 10.81 -3.68
CA ALA A 62 2.96 11.50 -2.43
C ALA A 62 2.76 10.59 -1.22
N VAL A 63 1.69 9.79 -1.19
CA VAL A 63 1.44 8.81 -0.13
C VAL A 63 2.52 7.71 -0.12
N TYR A 64 2.97 7.22 -1.28
CA TYR A 64 4.09 6.28 -1.35
C TYR A 64 5.40 6.85 -0.77
N ILE A 65 5.68 8.14 -1.01
CA ILE A 65 6.83 8.82 -0.41
C ILE A 65 6.68 8.86 1.12
N LEU A 66 5.51 9.26 1.62
CA LEU A 66 5.23 9.32 3.06
C LEU A 66 5.37 7.93 3.72
N ASP A 67 4.78 6.89 3.11
CA ASP A 67 4.91 5.51 3.58
C ASP A 67 6.37 5.06 3.65
N SER A 68 7.15 5.35 2.61
CA SER A 68 8.57 5.00 2.56
C SER A 68 9.35 5.71 3.67
N VAL A 69 9.09 7.00 3.91
CA VAL A 69 9.73 7.75 5.00
C VAL A 69 9.33 7.20 6.37
N ILE A 70 8.06 6.88 6.61
CA ILE A 70 7.65 6.29 7.90
C ILE A 70 8.27 4.90 8.10
N LYS A 71 8.31 4.06 7.07
CA LYS A 71 8.99 2.74 7.11
C LYS A 71 10.49 2.89 7.36
N PHE A 72 11.13 3.91 6.80
CA PHE A 72 12.53 4.24 7.07
C PHE A 72 12.77 4.69 8.51
N ILE A 73 11.89 5.51 9.06
CA ILE A 73 12.00 6.02 10.43
C ILE A 73 11.75 4.90 11.44
N THR A 74 10.77 4.03 11.16
CA THR A 74 10.39 2.91 12.05
C THR A 74 11.33 1.71 11.91
N ASN A 75 11.88 1.48 10.71
CA ASN A 75 12.88 0.49 10.31
C ASN A 75 13.04 -0.70 11.27
N LYS A 76 12.09 -1.63 11.19
CA LYS A 76 12.07 -2.85 12.00
C LYS A 76 12.81 -3.98 11.28
N ALA A 77 13.54 -4.79 12.05
CA ALA A 77 13.93 -6.13 11.64
C ALA A 77 12.98 -7.12 12.32
N ASP A 78 12.42 -8.07 11.57
CA ASP A 78 11.53 -9.10 12.13
C ASP A 78 12.32 -10.42 12.15
N CYS A 79 12.63 -10.93 13.34
CA CYS A 79 13.49 -12.10 13.51
C CYS A 79 12.72 -13.27 14.12
N GLY A 80 11.69 -13.74 13.41
CA GLY A 80 10.93 -14.93 13.78
C GLY A 80 10.00 -14.70 14.97
N ILE A 81 10.27 -15.37 16.10
CA ILE A 81 9.39 -15.37 17.29
C ILE A 81 9.61 -14.12 18.15
N PHE A 82 10.78 -13.50 18.06
CA PHE A 82 11.13 -12.27 18.77
C PHE A 82 11.12 -11.08 17.81
N THR A 83 10.21 -10.13 18.05
CA THR A 83 10.21 -8.84 17.35
C THR A 83 11.21 -7.91 18.04
N THR A 84 12.47 -7.95 17.64
CA THR A 84 13.49 -7.04 18.14
C THR A 84 13.57 -5.77 17.28
N TYR A 85 13.30 -4.60 17.89
CA TYR A 85 13.34 -3.27 17.26
C TYR A 85 14.77 -2.78 16.95
N ALA A 86 15.70 -3.68 16.66
CA ALA A 86 17.10 -3.46 17.02
C ALA A 86 17.94 -2.68 16.00
N LEU A 87 17.40 -2.26 14.85
CA LEU A 87 18.16 -1.46 13.88
C LEU A 87 17.40 -0.21 13.37
N SER A 88 16.53 0.37 14.20
CA SER A 88 16.04 1.72 13.90
C SER A 88 17.21 2.71 13.93
N PHE A 89 17.21 3.67 12.99
CA PHE A 89 18.23 4.74 12.94
C PHE A 89 18.24 5.59 14.21
N ILE A 90 17.11 5.63 14.92
CA ILE A 90 16.85 6.52 16.04
C ILE A 90 16.23 5.68 17.15
N SER A 91 16.79 5.79 18.36
CA SER A 91 16.16 5.21 19.55
C SER A 91 15.01 6.13 20.00
N TYR A 92 13.82 5.56 20.16
CA TYR A 92 12.62 6.29 20.53
C TYR A 92 12.09 5.85 21.90
N TYR A 93 11.48 6.79 22.62
CA TYR A 93 10.63 6.43 23.74
C TYR A 93 9.46 5.53 23.28
N PRO A 94 9.01 4.57 24.10
CA PRO A 94 7.95 3.62 23.74
C PRO A 94 6.66 4.30 23.24
N GLU A 95 6.31 5.45 23.81
CA GLU A 95 5.14 6.25 23.43
C GLU A 95 5.27 6.78 22.01
N VAL A 96 6.45 7.31 21.65
CA VAL A 96 6.75 7.81 20.29
C VAL A 96 6.71 6.67 19.29
N MET A 97 7.26 5.52 19.65
CA MET A 97 7.21 4.32 18.81
C MET A 97 5.78 3.84 18.57
N ASN A 98 4.89 3.94 19.56
CA ASN A 98 3.48 3.60 19.39
C ASN A 98 2.76 4.58 18.47
N VAL A 99 2.98 5.89 18.61
CA VAL A 99 2.45 6.90 17.67
C VAL A 99 2.90 6.62 16.25
N LEU A 100 4.19 6.33 16.03
CA LEU A 100 4.73 5.99 14.71
C LEU A 100 4.10 4.73 14.11
N LYS A 101 3.79 3.71 14.92
CA LYS A 101 3.06 2.50 14.45
C LYS A 101 1.65 2.85 13.96
N TYR A 102 0.92 3.67 14.72
CA TYR A 102 -0.42 4.08 14.30
C TYR A 102 -0.39 4.97 13.06
N CYS A 103 0.60 5.86 12.93
CA CYS A 103 0.81 6.63 11.71
C CYS A 103 1.13 5.73 10.51
N ALA A 104 1.97 4.72 10.68
CA ALA A 104 2.28 3.76 9.61
C ALA A 104 1.03 3.00 9.15
N GLU A 105 0.20 2.54 10.08
CA GLU A 105 -1.07 1.87 9.76
C GLU A 105 -2.04 2.82 9.03
N ALA A 106 -2.20 4.06 9.52
CA ALA A 106 -3.06 5.05 8.87
C ALA A 106 -2.61 5.36 7.43
N ILE A 107 -1.31 5.46 7.19
CA ILE A 107 -0.76 5.66 5.84
C ILE A 107 -1.02 4.44 4.95
N SER A 108 -0.80 3.23 5.46
CA SER A 108 -1.10 1.98 4.75
C SER A 108 -2.57 1.92 4.32
N GLN A 109 -3.49 2.28 5.22
CA GLN A 109 -4.93 2.32 4.93
C GLN A 109 -5.29 3.40 3.89
N LEU A 110 -4.68 4.59 3.99
CA LEU A 110 -4.87 5.67 3.03
C LEU A 110 -4.39 5.26 1.62
N GLU A 111 -3.24 4.61 1.56
CA GLU A 111 -2.63 4.15 0.32
C GLU A 111 -3.49 3.12 -0.41
N MET A 112 -4.02 2.14 0.33
CA MET A 112 -4.93 1.12 -0.19
C MET A 112 -6.25 1.72 -0.64
N THR A 113 -6.78 2.68 0.11
CA THR A 113 -8.01 3.41 -0.24
C THR A 113 -7.86 4.20 -1.52
N LEU A 114 -6.78 4.98 -1.66
CA LEU A 114 -6.53 5.75 -2.87
C LEU A 114 -6.36 4.83 -4.09
N LEU A 115 -5.70 3.68 -3.92
CA LEU A 115 -5.57 2.68 -4.99
C LEU A 115 -6.93 2.12 -5.42
N ALA A 116 -7.79 1.76 -4.46
CA ALA A 116 -9.13 1.26 -4.73
C ALA A 116 -10.00 2.32 -5.43
N VAL A 117 -9.98 3.56 -4.95
CA VAL A 117 -10.70 4.69 -5.55
C VAL A 117 -10.21 4.96 -6.97
N PHE A 118 -8.89 4.92 -7.19
CA PHE A 118 -8.31 5.08 -8.52
C PHE A 118 -8.75 3.97 -9.48
N ASN A 119 -8.75 2.71 -9.02
CA ASN A 119 -9.18 1.57 -9.82
C ASN A 119 -10.68 1.63 -10.15
N ILE A 120 -11.50 2.09 -9.21
CA ILE A 120 -12.93 2.38 -9.42
C ILE A 120 -13.11 3.47 -10.48
N TYR A 121 -12.44 4.61 -10.32
CA TYR A 121 -12.51 5.73 -11.25
C TYR A 121 -12.11 5.31 -12.68
N ARG A 122 -11.04 4.53 -12.80
CA ARG A 122 -10.59 3.98 -14.08
C ARG A 122 -11.63 3.05 -14.69
N THR A 123 -12.20 2.15 -13.88
CA THR A 123 -13.24 1.21 -14.33
C THR A 123 -14.49 1.94 -14.80
N ALA A 124 -14.93 2.95 -14.04
CA ALA A 124 -16.07 3.81 -14.38
C ALA A 124 -15.89 4.47 -15.75
N THR A 125 -14.70 5.04 -15.98
CA THR A 125 -14.34 5.71 -17.24
C THR A 125 -14.32 4.75 -18.43
N ILE A 126 -13.93 3.48 -18.22
CA ILE A 126 -13.83 2.46 -19.28
C ILE A 126 -15.20 1.85 -19.61
N VAL A 127 -15.96 1.42 -18.59
CA VAL A 127 -17.12 0.53 -18.77
C VAL A 127 -18.35 1.30 -19.24
N SER A 128 -18.64 2.44 -18.62
CA SER A 128 -19.61 3.45 -19.07
C SER A 128 -19.85 4.45 -17.94
N PRO A 129 -19.92 5.77 -18.22
CA PRO A 129 -20.30 6.76 -17.22
C PRO A 129 -21.74 6.58 -16.72
N ARG A 130 -22.61 5.79 -17.36
CA ARG A 130 -24.02 5.66 -16.97
C ARG A 130 -24.27 5.14 -15.54
N PHE A 131 -23.26 4.62 -14.86
CA PHE A 131 -23.33 4.12 -13.49
C PHE A 131 -22.69 5.07 -12.45
N GLU A 132 -22.58 6.39 -12.71
CA GLU A 132 -21.92 7.37 -11.81
C GLU A 132 -22.31 7.18 -10.34
N ILE A 133 -23.61 7.04 -10.06
CA ILE A 133 -24.13 6.88 -8.69
C ILE A 133 -23.54 5.64 -8.00
N LEU A 134 -23.47 4.50 -8.69
CA LEU A 134 -22.91 3.26 -8.14
C LEU A 134 -21.42 3.43 -7.81
N TRP A 135 -20.68 4.14 -8.66
CA TRP A 135 -19.27 4.44 -8.43
C TRP A 135 -19.06 5.34 -7.20
N TYR A 136 -19.87 6.39 -7.05
CA TYR A 136 -19.84 7.25 -5.86
C TYR A 136 -20.14 6.46 -4.58
N VAL A 137 -21.15 5.59 -4.59
CA VAL A 137 -21.49 4.74 -3.44
C VAL A 137 -20.32 3.83 -3.06
N MET A 138 -19.61 3.24 -4.02
CA MET A 138 -18.43 2.41 -3.73
C MET A 138 -17.27 3.21 -3.15
N VAL A 139 -16.98 4.39 -3.71
CA VAL A 139 -15.91 5.27 -3.19
C VAL A 139 -16.21 5.72 -1.76
N ILE A 140 -17.44 6.16 -1.48
CA ILE A 140 -17.87 6.57 -0.13
C ILE A 140 -17.76 5.39 0.84
N SER A 141 -18.25 4.21 0.44
CA SER A 141 -18.19 3.00 1.27
C SER A 141 -16.77 2.64 1.64
N ILE A 142 -15.85 2.58 0.67
CA ILE A 142 -14.44 2.22 0.90
C ILE A 142 -13.75 3.26 1.78
N THR A 143 -13.98 4.55 1.52
CA THR A 143 -13.39 5.63 2.32
C THR A 143 -13.89 5.57 3.76
N THR A 144 -15.18 5.30 3.97
CA THR A 144 -15.78 5.17 5.31
C THR A 144 -15.21 3.97 6.04
N VAL A 145 -15.12 2.81 5.38
CA VAL A 145 -14.53 1.61 5.96
C VAL A 145 -13.09 1.86 6.36
N SER A 146 -12.26 2.43 5.48
CA SER A 146 -10.86 2.74 5.78
C SER A 146 -10.70 3.72 6.93
N TYR A 147 -11.56 4.75 7.01
CA TYR A 147 -11.55 5.70 8.11
C TYR A 147 -11.91 5.05 9.45
N VAL A 148 -13.00 4.27 9.50
CA VAL A 148 -13.43 3.54 10.70
C VAL A 148 -12.35 2.56 11.13
N THR A 149 -11.78 1.83 10.18
CA THR A 149 -10.65 0.93 10.40
C THR A 149 -9.47 1.63 11.04
N THR A 150 -9.08 2.79 10.49
CA THR A 150 -7.96 3.57 11.02
C THR A 150 -8.23 4.00 12.46
N LEU A 151 -9.45 4.46 12.76
CA LEU A 151 -9.86 4.79 14.12
C LEU A 151 -9.80 3.59 15.05
N VAL A 152 -10.33 2.44 14.64
CA VAL A 152 -10.31 1.20 15.43
C VAL A 152 -8.87 0.77 15.73
N SER A 153 -7.96 0.89 14.77
CA SER A 153 -6.54 0.59 14.97
C SER A 153 -5.89 1.42 16.08
N PHE A 154 -6.35 2.66 16.34
CA PHE A 154 -5.85 3.46 17.47
C PHE A 154 -6.28 2.93 18.84
N PHE A 155 -7.38 2.19 18.92
CA PHE A 155 -7.91 1.65 20.17
C PHE A 155 -7.48 0.21 20.44
N ILE A 156 -6.83 -0.46 19.48
CA ILE A 156 -6.38 -1.84 19.59
C ILE A 156 -4.96 -1.90 20.20
N ASN A 157 -4.77 -2.89 21.07
CA ASN A 157 -3.45 -3.20 21.64
C ASN A 157 -2.46 -3.60 20.54
N SER A 158 -1.19 -3.20 20.70
CA SER A 158 -0.18 -3.38 19.65
C SER A 158 0.08 -4.83 19.20
N GLY A 159 -0.29 -5.82 20.02
CA GLY A 159 -0.17 -7.24 19.69
C GLY A 159 -1.19 -7.72 18.66
N GLU A 160 -2.44 -7.25 18.74
CA GLU A 160 -3.54 -7.64 17.84
C GLU A 160 -3.56 -6.83 16.54
N LEU A 161 -2.84 -5.70 16.52
CA LEU A 161 -2.79 -4.77 15.38
C LEU A 161 -2.29 -5.45 14.10
N ARG A 162 -1.39 -6.44 14.18
CA ARG A 162 -0.85 -7.14 13.00
C ARG A 162 -1.91 -8.00 12.31
N GLU A 163 -2.67 -8.77 13.06
CA GLU A 163 -3.72 -9.63 12.51
C GLU A 163 -4.85 -8.81 11.89
N VAL A 164 -5.21 -7.73 12.58
CA VAL A 164 -6.21 -6.77 12.09
C VAL A 164 -5.71 -6.10 10.82
N SER A 165 -4.46 -5.61 10.77
CA SER A 165 -3.88 -5.00 9.55
C SER A 165 -3.89 -5.96 8.35
N LEU A 166 -3.54 -7.24 8.54
CA LEU A 166 -3.59 -8.25 7.47
C LEU A 166 -5.01 -8.47 6.94
N LEU A 167 -5.98 -8.62 7.84
CA LEU A 167 -7.39 -8.79 7.46
C LEU A 167 -7.92 -7.57 6.70
N LEU A 168 -7.54 -6.37 7.14
CA LEU A 168 -7.92 -5.13 6.49
C LEU A 168 -7.31 -4.97 5.10
N GLN A 169 -6.04 -5.34 4.92
CA GLN A 169 -5.39 -5.37 3.62
C GLN A 169 -6.11 -6.34 2.67
N ALA A 170 -6.51 -7.52 3.15
CA ALA A 170 -7.30 -8.48 2.38
C ALA A 170 -8.65 -7.91 1.94
N VAL A 171 -9.37 -7.23 2.86
CA VAL A 171 -10.66 -6.58 2.55
C VAL A 171 -10.48 -5.46 1.52
N ASN A 172 -9.44 -4.64 1.64
CA ASN A 172 -9.15 -3.55 0.71
C ASN A 172 -8.72 -4.02 -0.70
N ALA A 173 -8.34 -5.29 -0.87
CA ALA A 173 -8.06 -5.86 -2.19
C ALA A 173 -9.35 -6.19 -2.97
N ILE A 174 -10.47 -6.42 -2.29
CA ILE A 174 -11.76 -6.81 -2.90
C ILE A 174 -12.22 -5.81 -3.98
N PRO A 175 -12.25 -4.48 -3.72
CA PRO A 175 -12.63 -3.51 -4.75
C PRO A 175 -11.79 -3.59 -6.03
N THR A 176 -10.48 -3.82 -5.90
CA THR A 176 -9.57 -3.96 -7.05
C THR A 176 -9.88 -5.23 -7.84
N ILE A 177 -10.17 -6.34 -7.15
CA ILE A 177 -10.59 -7.60 -7.79
C ILE A 177 -11.92 -7.42 -8.52
N ILE A 178 -12.90 -6.76 -7.89
CA ILE A 178 -14.19 -6.45 -8.52
C ILE A 178 -13.98 -5.61 -9.78
N CYS A 179 -13.18 -4.54 -9.70
CA CYS A 179 -12.84 -3.70 -10.85
C CYS A 179 -12.23 -4.52 -12.00
N TYR A 180 -11.28 -5.42 -11.69
CA TYR A 180 -10.69 -6.32 -12.68
C TYR A 180 -11.74 -7.22 -13.35
N VAL A 181 -12.62 -7.86 -12.57
CA VAL A 181 -13.67 -8.74 -13.11
C VAL A 181 -14.63 -7.97 -14.00
N VAL A 182 -15.07 -6.78 -13.56
CA VAL A 182 -16.01 -5.94 -14.31
C VAL A 182 -15.40 -5.49 -15.65
N ILE A 183 -14.15 -5.02 -15.66
CA ILE A 183 -13.44 -4.66 -16.91
C ILE A 183 -13.36 -5.86 -17.84
N ARG A 184 -12.98 -7.03 -17.31
CA ARG A 184 -12.84 -8.26 -18.09
C ARG A 184 -14.18 -8.72 -18.69
N TRP A 185 -15.27 -8.61 -17.93
CA TRP A 185 -16.62 -8.93 -18.40
C TRP A 185 -17.11 -7.96 -19.46
N HIS A 186 -16.93 -6.66 -19.25
CA HIS A 186 -17.31 -5.63 -20.23
C HIS A 186 -16.69 -5.92 -21.60
N PHE A 187 -15.41 -6.26 -21.64
CA PHE A 187 -14.72 -6.55 -22.90
C PHE A 187 -15.01 -7.92 -23.50
N ARG A 188 -15.45 -8.91 -22.71
CA ARG A 188 -15.94 -10.19 -23.26
C ARG A 188 -17.22 -10.01 -24.09
N GLY A 189 -18.05 -9.03 -23.73
CA GLY A 189 -19.30 -8.75 -24.44
C GLY A 189 -19.15 -7.94 -25.74
N ILE A 190 -17.97 -7.38 -26.02
CA ILE A 190 -17.74 -6.50 -27.17
C ILE A 190 -16.90 -7.24 -28.22
N ARG A 191 -17.34 -7.26 -29.48
CA ARG A 191 -16.50 -7.68 -30.62
C ARG A 191 -15.36 -6.68 -30.77
N SER A 192 -14.22 -7.00 -30.18
CA SER A 192 -13.05 -6.12 -30.12
C SER A 192 -11.94 -6.61 -31.04
N SER A 193 -11.21 -5.68 -31.67
CA SER A 193 -10.06 -6.02 -32.51
C SER A 193 -8.88 -6.54 -31.69
N ASP A 194 -7.97 -7.28 -32.32
CA ASP A 194 -6.84 -7.90 -31.61
C ASP A 194 -5.87 -6.88 -30.98
N LEU A 195 -5.79 -5.67 -31.56
CA LEU A 195 -5.08 -4.53 -30.95
C LEU A 195 -5.68 -4.14 -29.60
N VAL A 196 -7.01 -4.06 -29.52
CA VAL A 196 -7.72 -3.68 -28.30
C VAL A 196 -7.62 -4.81 -27.27
N LYS A 197 -7.68 -6.08 -27.68
CA LYS A 197 -7.39 -7.23 -26.80
C LYS A 197 -5.98 -7.18 -26.21
N ARG A 198 -4.98 -6.75 -26.99
CA ARG A 198 -3.60 -6.61 -26.52
C ARG A 198 -3.43 -5.47 -25.52
N MET A 199 -4.11 -4.33 -25.74
CA MET A 199 -4.16 -3.23 -24.77
C MET A 199 -4.89 -3.64 -23.48
N GLN A 200 -5.98 -4.39 -23.60
CA GLN A 200 -6.71 -4.95 -22.46
C GLN A 200 -5.86 -5.90 -21.62
N SER A 201 -5.12 -6.81 -22.27
CA SER A 201 -4.18 -7.72 -21.60
C SER A 201 -3.15 -6.96 -20.75
N LYS A 202 -2.60 -5.85 -21.28
CA LYS A 202 -1.67 -4.99 -20.54
C LYS A 202 -2.36 -4.28 -19.36
N LEU A 203 -3.60 -3.87 -19.55
CA LEU A 203 -4.39 -3.15 -18.56
C LEU A 203 -4.81 -4.05 -17.38
N SER A 204 -5.26 -5.26 -17.72
CA SER A 204 -5.65 -6.30 -16.78
C SER A 204 -4.44 -6.87 -16.04
N LEU A 205 -3.30 -7.03 -16.72
CA LEU A 205 -2.03 -7.42 -16.09
C LEU A 205 -1.57 -6.36 -15.08
N GLY A 206 -1.74 -5.07 -15.38
CA GLY A 206 -1.42 -4.00 -14.44
C GLY A 206 -2.22 -4.07 -13.14
N LEU A 207 -3.52 -4.40 -13.21
CA LEU A 207 -4.36 -4.59 -12.02
C LEU A 207 -3.96 -5.84 -11.22
N VAL A 208 -3.60 -6.93 -11.89
CA VAL A 208 -3.14 -8.15 -11.24
C VAL A 208 -1.79 -7.92 -10.55
N LEU A 209 -0.84 -7.26 -11.22
CA LEU A 209 0.45 -6.92 -10.63
C LEU A 209 0.28 -6.04 -9.39
N GLN A 210 -0.63 -5.07 -9.39
CA GLN A 210 -0.92 -4.25 -8.22
C GLN A 210 -1.39 -5.06 -7.01
N VAL A 211 -2.14 -6.15 -7.23
CA VAL A 211 -2.54 -7.08 -6.16
C VAL A 211 -1.36 -7.96 -5.76
N SER A 212 -0.64 -8.54 -6.72
CA SER A 212 0.47 -9.48 -6.45
C SER A 212 1.72 -8.85 -5.83
N THR A 213 1.96 -7.54 -5.98
CA THR A 213 3.11 -6.87 -5.34
C THR A 213 2.78 -6.37 -3.93
N ARG A 214 1.54 -6.55 -3.45
CA ARG A 214 1.05 -6.06 -2.16
C ARG A 214 0.81 -7.15 -1.12
N PHE A 215 0.78 -8.42 -1.55
CA PHE A 215 0.72 -9.62 -0.72
C PHE A 215 2.04 -10.38 -0.86
#